data_AF-A0A0N8K424-F1
#
_entry.id   AF-A0A0N8K424-F1
#
_cell.length_a   1.000
_cell.length_b   1.000
_cell.length_c   1.000
_cell.angle_alpha   90.00
_cell.angle_beta   90.00
_cell.angle_gamma   90.00
#
_symmetry.space_group_name_H-M   'P 1'
#
loop_
_entity.id
_entity.type
_entity.pdbx_description
1 polymer ?
#
loop_
_entity_poly.entity_id
_entity_poly.type
_entity_poly.pdbx_seq_one_letter_code
_entity_poly.pdbx_strand_id
1 'polypeptide(L)' 'MVIASGRSNRHVGALADHLLRALKDSGHANIKVEGLQSADWVLIDAGDVIVHLFRPEVRSFYDLEKMWGGAPETAA' A
#
# COMPACT_ATOMS: atom_id res chain seq x y z
N MET A 1 -0.63 6.06 -8.83
CA MET A 1 -1.12 5.55 -7.53
C MET A 1 -1.32 4.04 -7.66
N VAL A 2 -0.83 3.27 -6.70
CA VAL A 2 -1.01 1.81 -6.62
C VAL A 2 -1.79 1.49 -5.35
N ILE A 3 -2.76 0.57 -5.44
CA ILE A 3 -3.50 0.04 -4.29
C ILE A 3 -3.33 -1.47 -4.30
N ALA A 4 -2.99 -2.04 -3.15
CA ALA A 4 -2.92 -3.49 -2.97
C ALA A 4 -3.45 -3.89 -1.59
N SER A 5 -3.85 -5.16 -1.46
CA SER A 5 -4.44 -5.69 -0.24
C SER A 5 -3.61 -6.82 0.35
N GLY A 6 -3.33 -6.78 1.66
CA GLY A 6 -2.73 -7.85 2.42
C GLY A 6 -3.76 -8.56 3.31
N ARG A 7 -3.82 -9.88 3.24
CA ARG A 7 -4.77 -10.74 3.99
C ARG A 7 -4.75 -10.61 5.53
N SER A 8 -3.74 -9.99 6.13
CA SER A 8 -3.62 -9.77 7.58
C SER A 8 -2.60 -8.65 7.85
N ASN A 9 -2.58 -8.09 9.07
CA ASN A 9 -1.59 -7.08 9.48
C ASN A 9 -0.15 -7.54 9.25
N ARG A 10 0.15 -8.80 9.60
CA ARG A 10 1.47 -9.41 9.36
C ARG A 10 1.79 -9.46 7.87
N HIS A 11 0.82 -9.80 7.03
CA HIS A 11 1.02 -9.85 5.58
C HIS A 11 1.22 -8.45 5.00
N VAL A 12 0.43 -7.46 5.42
CA VAL A 12 0.59 -6.05 5.02
C VAL A 12 1.97 -5.54 5.43
N GLY A 13 2.40 -5.77 6.67
CA GLY A 13 3.74 -5.40 7.14
C GLY A 13 4.85 -6.06 6.32
N ALA A 14 4.73 -7.36 6.04
CA ALA A 14 5.70 -8.07 5.21
C ALA A 14 5.76 -7.53 3.76
N LEU A 15 4.62 -7.18 3.16
CA LEU A 15 4.56 -6.54 1.84
C LEU A 15 5.23 -5.17 1.86
N ALA A 16 4.99 -4.36 2.89
CA ALA A 16 5.61 -3.06 3.06
C ALA A 16 7.13 -3.18 3.20
N ASP A 17 7.61 -4.07 4.09
CA ASP A 17 9.04 -4.31 4.30
C ASP A 17 9.73 -4.80 3.02
N HIS A 18 9.09 -5.72 2.29
CA HIS A 18 9.60 -6.22 1.03
C HIS A 18 9.71 -5.09 -0.01
N LEU A 19 8.67 -4.28 -0.16
CA LEU A 19 8.66 -3.17 -1.10
C LEU A 19 9.71 -2.11 -0.76
N LEU A 20 9.88 -1.78 0.53
CA LEU A 20 10.89 -0.82 0.98
C LEU A 20 12.31 -1.29 0.68
N ARG A 21 12.59 -2.59 0.83
CA ARG A 21 13.88 -3.16 0.45
C ARG A 21 14.09 -3.07 -1.06
N ALA A 22 13.11 -3.51 -1.85
CA ALA A 22 13.19 -3.47 -3.31
C ALA A 22 13.40 -2.04 -3.86
N LEU A 23 12.68 -1.05 -3.32
CA LEU A 23 12.83 0.36 -3.72
C LEU A 23 14.20 0.94 -3.34
N LYS A 24 14.73 0.57 -2.16
CA LYS A 24 16.08 0.97 -1.76
C LYS A 24 17.14 0.34 -2.66
N ASP A 25 17.00 -0.94 -2.97
CA ASP A 25 17.93 -1.67 -3.84
C ASP A 25 17.91 -1.14 -5.28
N SER A 26 16.79 -0.55 -5.73
CA SER A 26 16.68 0.13 -7.02
C SER A 26 17.14 1.60 -7.00
N GLY A 27 17.69 2.09 -5.88
CA GLY A 27 18.28 3.42 -5.75
C GLY A 27 17.33 4.53 -5.30
N HIS A 28 16.10 4.21 -4.89
CA HIS A 28 15.20 5.22 -4.32
C HIS A 28 15.51 5.45 -2.83
N ALA A 29 16.16 6.56 -2.53
CA ALA A 29 16.62 6.87 -1.18
C ALA A 29 15.61 7.64 -0.31
N ASN A 30 14.68 8.38 -0.94
CA ASN A 30 13.79 9.30 -0.23
C ASN A 30 12.35 8.76 -0.13
N ILE A 31 12.21 7.62 0.54
CA ILE A 31 10.91 6.95 0.72
C ILE A 31 10.32 7.34 2.07
N LYS A 32 9.07 7.81 2.09
CA LYS A 32 8.30 8.06 3.32
C LYS A 32 7.29 6.95 3.55
N VAL A 33 7.12 6.56 4.81
CA VAL A 33 6.24 5.46 5.19
C VAL A 33 5.39 5.86 6.38
N GLU A 34 4.09 5.67 6.27
CA GLU A 34 3.12 5.94 7.33
C GLU A 34 2.29 4.69 7.63
N GLY A 35 1.84 4.52 8.88
CA GLY A 35 0.90 3.45 9.27
C GLY A 35 1.51 2.04 9.42
N LEU A 36 2.83 1.88 9.26
CA LEU A 36 3.50 0.57 9.33
C LEU A 36 3.34 -0.14 10.69
N GLN A 37 3.22 0.62 11.79
CA GLN A 37 3.10 0.05 13.14
C GLN A 37 1.80 -0.74 13.35
N SER A 38 0.67 -0.25 12.83
CA SER A 38 -0.59 -0.98 12.88
C SER A 38 -0.71 -1.95 11.71
N ALA A 39 -0.21 -1.58 10.52
CA ALA A 39 -0.35 -2.33 9.28
C ALA A 39 -1.81 -2.59 8.87
N ASP A 40 -2.72 -1.71 9.30
CA ASP A 40 -4.11 -1.68 8.85
C ASP A 40 -4.23 -0.99 7.48
N TRP A 41 -3.50 0.11 7.36
CA TRP A 41 -3.29 0.87 6.13
C TRP A 41 -1.86 1.42 6.18
N VAL A 42 -1.04 1.01 5.22
CA VAL A 42 0.33 1.53 5.05
C VAL A 42 0.37 2.38 3.79
N LEU A 43 0.87 3.60 3.93
CA LEU A 43 1.16 4.50 2.83
C LEU A 43 2.66 4.51 2.59
N ILE A 44 3.08 4.24 1.36
CA ILE A 44 4.48 4.33 0.94
C ILE A 44 4.55 5.36 -0.18
N ASP A 45 5.23 6.47 0.09
CA ASP A 45 5.48 7.54 -0.87
C ASP A 45 6.93 7.45 -1.35
N ALA A 46 7.09 7.12 -2.64
CA ALA A 46 8.37 7.04 -3.33
C ALA A 46 8.60 8.20 -4.31
N GLY A 47 7.87 9.32 -4.16
CA GLY A 47 7.94 10.48 -5.04
C GLY A 47 7.05 10.34 -6.27
N ASP A 48 7.49 9.56 -7.26
CA ASP A 48 6.75 9.39 -8.52
C ASP A 48 5.57 8.41 -8.38
N VAL A 49 5.64 7.52 -7.38
CA VAL A 49 4.63 6.50 -7.11
C VAL A 49 4.26 6.51 -5.63
N ILE A 50 2.95 6.54 -5.38
CA ILE A 50 2.36 6.35 -4.06
C ILE A 50 1.67 4.99 -4.04
N VAL A 51 2.03 4.15 -3.06
CA VAL A 51 1.48 2.81 -2.85
C VAL A 51 0.67 2.79 -1.56
N HIS A 52 -0.57 2.33 -1.66
CA HIS A 52 -1.45 2.11 -0.52
C HIS A 52 -1.62 0.60 -0.32
N LEU A 53 -1.20 0.10 0.85
CA LEU A 53 -1.39 -1.29 1.25
C LEU A 53 -2.48 -1.35 2.31
N PHE A 54 -3.55 -2.06 2.04
CA PHE A 54 -4.69 -2.18 2.95
C PHE A 54 -4.88 -3.59 3.48
N ARG A 55 -5.43 -3.70 4.70
CA ARG A 55 -6.19 -4.88 5.06
C ARG A 55 -7.55 -4.84 4.33
N PRO A 56 -8.08 -5.96 3.79
CA PRO A 56 -9.32 -5.96 3.00
C PRO A 56 -10.48 -5.22 3.66
N GLU A 57 -10.72 -5.47 4.94
CA GLU A 57 -11.78 -4.80 5.71
C GLU A 57 -11.59 -3.28 5.86
N VAL A 58 -10.34 -2.81 5.91
CA VAL A 58 -9.99 -1.38 6.00
C VAL A 58 -10.16 -0.71 4.63
N ARG A 59 -9.77 -1.39 3.54
CA ARG A 59 -9.98 -0.89 2.15
C ARG A 59 -11.47 -0.65 1.88
N SER A 60 -12.32 -1.62 2.25
CA SER A 60 -13.77 -1.50 2.08
C SER A 60 -14.40 -0.40 2.92
N PHE A 61 -13.82 -0.07 4.09
CA PHE A 61 -14.31 1.01 4.94
C PHE A 61 -13.92 2.40 4.41
N TYR A 62 -12.68 2.58 3.97
CA TYR A 62 -12.19 3.88 3.48
C TYR A 62 -12.56 4.18 2.03
N ASP A 63 -12.84 3.16 1.22
CA ASP A 63 -13.41 3.23 -0.14
C ASP A 63 -12.75 4.30 -1.03
N LEU A 64 -11.42 4.42 -0.94
CA LEU A 64 -10.65 5.43 -1.67
C LEU A 64 -10.84 5.31 -3.19
N GLU A 65 -11.15 4.11 -3.68
CA GLU A 65 -11.39 3.84 -5.10
C GLU A 65 -12.59 4.63 -5.63
N LYS A 66 -13.64 4.85 -4.82
CA LYS A 66 -14.76 5.72 -5.20
C LYS A 66 -14.40 7.20 -5.27
N MET A 67 -13.50 7.67 -4.39
CA MET A 67 -13.07 9.07 -4.39
C MET A 67 -12.16 9.41 -5.55
N TRP A 68 -11.34 8.46 -6.00
CA TRP A 68 -10.36 8.66 -7.06
C TRP A 68 -10.78 8.06 -8.42
N GLY A 69 -12.05 7.65 -8.56
CA GLY A 69 -12.63 7.18 -9.82
C GLY A 69 -12.09 5.84 -10.34
N GLY A 70 -11.54 5.01 -9.46
CA GLY A 70 -10.94 3.72 -9.81
C GLY A 70 -11.98 2.75 -10.36
N ALA A 71 -11.76 2.25 -11.58
CA ALA A 71 -12.56 1.17 -12.16
C ALA A 71 -12.49 -0.07 -11.24
N PRO A 72 -13.60 -0.82 -11.11
CA PRO A 72 -13.65 -2.00 -10.24
C PRO A 72 -12.56 -3.00 -10.62
N GLU A 73 -12.02 -3.65 -9.59
CA GLU A 73 -10.99 -4.69 -9.68
C GLU A 73 -11.39 -5.73 -10.74
N THR A 74 -10.58 -5.88 -11.79
CA THR A 74 -10.76 -6.99 -12.74
C THR A 74 -10.31 -8.26 -12.03
N ALA A 75 -11.27 -8.98 -11.47
CA ALA A 75 -11.06 -10.33 -11.00
C ALA A 75 -10.71 -11.21 -12.21
N ALA A 76 -9.50 -11.78 -12.19
CA ALA A 76 -9.07 -12.80 -13.14
C ALA A 76 -9.60 -14.18 -12.74
#